data_AF-A0A8C6BJP4-F1
#
_entry.id   AF-A0A8C6BJP4-F1
#
_cell.length_a   1.000
_cell.length_b   1.000
_cell.length_c   1.000
_cell.angle_alpha   90.00
_cell.angle_beta   90.00
_cell.angle_gamma   90.00
#
_symmetry.space_group_name_H-M   'P 1'
#
loop_
_entity.id
_entity.type
_entity.pdbx_description
1 polymer ?
#
loop_
_entity_poly.entity_id
_entity_poly.type
_entity_poly.pdbx_seq_one_letter_code
_entity_poly.pdbx_strand_id
1 'polypeptide(L)'
;MATPPGAGPAALRFVAAACWQVVRGRYVEHFPRVLEFLRSLRAAAPGLVRYRHHERLCMGLKAKLVVDMILQGRPWAQVLNALHRHFPESGPTVRDPKATKQDLRKISEAQETFCQQVKQLAEASVDLASKLQSALLLIQ
;
A
#
# COMPACT_ATOMS: atom_id res chain seq x y z
N MET A 1 -20.66 23.59 -22.05
CA MET A 1 -20.97 22.63 -20.98
C MET A 1 -20.43 23.19 -19.68
N ALA A 2 -21.28 23.44 -18.68
CA ALA A 2 -20.84 23.94 -17.37
C ALA A 2 -20.16 22.81 -16.58
N THR A 3 -19.00 23.09 -15.99
CA THR A 3 -18.34 22.16 -15.07
C THR A 3 -19.25 21.91 -13.86
N PRO A 4 -19.43 20.65 -13.42
CA PRO A 4 -20.25 20.36 -12.26
C PRO A 4 -19.73 21.11 -11.01
N PRO A 5 -20.61 21.50 -10.07
CA PRO A 5 -20.18 22.15 -8.83
C PRO A 5 -19.18 21.26 -8.09
N GLY A 6 -18.00 21.81 -7.78
CA GLY A 6 -16.89 21.06 -7.19
C GLY A 6 -15.95 20.36 -8.19
N ALA A 7 -16.17 20.48 -9.50
CA ALA A 7 -15.24 20.02 -10.52
C ALA A 7 -14.41 21.19 -11.05
N GLY A 8 -13.16 21.30 -10.59
CA GLY A 8 -12.25 22.31 -11.08
C GLY A 8 -10.92 22.36 -10.32
N PRO A 9 -10.01 23.27 -10.72
CA PRO A 9 -8.69 23.39 -10.12
C PRO A 9 -8.72 23.64 -8.60
N ALA A 10 -9.76 24.31 -8.09
CA ALA A 10 -9.91 24.57 -6.65
C ALA A 10 -10.15 23.27 -5.85
N ALA A 11 -11.05 22.40 -6.33
CA ALA A 11 -11.33 21.12 -5.68
C ALA A 11 -10.10 20.19 -5.71
N LEU A 12 -9.37 20.16 -6.83
CA LEU A 12 -8.13 19.41 -6.92
C LEU A 12 -7.11 19.88 -5.88
N ARG A 13 -6.93 21.20 -5.72
CA ARG A 13 -6.02 21.76 -4.70
C ARG A 13 -6.48 21.45 -3.28
N PHE A 14 -7.77 21.47 -3.02
CA PHE A 14 -8.33 21.11 -1.71
C PHE A 14 -8.00 19.66 -1.34
N VAL A 15 -8.27 18.72 -2.24
CA VAL A 15 -7.97 17.29 -2.01
C VAL A 15 -6.47 17.06 -1.92
N ALA A 16 -5.66 17.74 -2.75
CA ALA A 16 -4.20 17.65 -2.68
C ALA A 16 -3.65 18.17 -1.34
N ALA A 17 -4.17 19.29 -0.83
CA ALA A 17 -3.80 19.84 0.46
C ALA A 17 -4.18 18.90 1.61
N ALA A 18 -5.38 18.30 1.57
CA ALA A 18 -5.79 17.29 2.54
C ALA A 18 -4.88 16.05 2.50
N CYS A 19 -4.56 15.53 1.31
CA CYS A 19 -3.63 14.41 1.15
C CYS A 19 -2.24 14.74 1.71
N TRP A 20 -1.76 15.95 1.47
CA TRP A 20 -0.49 16.42 2.01
C TRP A 20 -0.47 16.44 3.54
N GLN A 21 -1.54 16.94 4.17
CA GLN A 21 -1.69 16.91 5.63
C GLN A 21 -1.74 15.46 6.16
N VAL A 22 -2.47 14.56 5.50
CA VAL A 22 -2.52 13.13 5.86
C VAL A 22 -1.15 12.50 5.89
N VAL A 23 -0.36 12.70 4.82
CA VAL A 23 0.98 12.10 4.72
C VAL A 23 1.95 12.73 5.72
N ARG A 24 1.90 14.06 5.91
CA ARG A 24 2.75 14.76 6.88
C ARG A 24 2.44 14.39 8.32
N GLY A 25 1.16 14.32 8.67
CA GLY A 25 0.68 13.95 9.99
C GLY A 25 0.78 12.45 10.28
N ARG A 26 1.12 11.63 9.28
CA ARG A 26 1.19 10.16 9.37
C ARG A 26 -0.14 9.53 9.79
N TYR A 27 -1.27 10.11 9.35
CA TYR A 27 -2.61 9.57 9.57
C TYR A 27 -2.85 8.35 8.66
N VAL A 28 -2.27 7.20 9.04
CA VAL A 28 -2.24 5.97 8.24
C VAL A 28 -3.63 5.48 7.88
N GLU A 29 -4.61 5.65 8.77
CA GLU A 29 -6.03 5.34 8.58
C GLU A 29 -6.64 6.05 7.36
N HIS A 30 -6.07 7.18 6.94
CA HIS A 30 -6.52 7.96 5.79
C HIS A 30 -5.72 7.69 4.51
N PHE A 31 -4.68 6.86 4.54
CA PHE A 31 -3.88 6.52 3.36
C PHE A 31 -4.70 5.88 2.22
N PRO A 32 -5.77 5.08 2.45
CA PRO A 32 -6.62 4.60 1.38
C PRO A 32 -7.24 5.73 0.54
N ARG A 33 -7.61 6.86 1.16
CA ARG A 33 -8.13 8.04 0.44
C ARG A 33 -7.05 8.72 -0.39
N VAL A 34 -5.82 8.78 0.11
CA VAL A 34 -4.67 9.29 -0.66
C VAL A 34 -4.40 8.41 -1.88
N LEU A 35 -4.45 7.08 -1.73
CA LEU A 35 -4.29 6.14 -2.83
C LEU A 35 -5.39 6.27 -3.88
N GLU A 36 -6.64 6.46 -3.46
CA GLU A 36 -7.76 6.73 -4.37
C GLU A 36 -7.53 8.01 -5.19
N PHE A 37 -7.09 9.08 -4.52
CA PHE A 37 -6.78 10.35 -5.17
C PHE A 37 -5.64 10.21 -6.19
N LEU A 38 -4.54 9.55 -5.81
CA LEU A 38 -3.40 9.30 -6.70
C LEU A 38 -3.80 8.44 -7.91
N ARG A 39 -4.65 7.43 -7.72
CA ARG A 39 -5.18 6.59 -8.80
C ARG A 39 -6.03 7.41 -9.78
N SER A 40 -6.93 8.25 -9.27
CA SER A 40 -7.75 9.15 -10.10
C SER A 40 -6.87 10.14 -10.88
N LEU A 41 -5.84 10.69 -10.25
CA LEU A 41 -4.84 11.53 -10.92
C LEU A 41 -4.08 10.79 -12.01
N ARG A 42 -3.70 9.52 -11.76
CA ARG A 42 -2.98 8.73 -12.77
C ARG A 42 -3.84 8.43 -13.98
N ALA A 43 -5.13 8.15 -13.78
CA ALA A 43 -6.09 7.92 -14.85
C ALA A 43 -6.35 9.20 -15.67
N ALA A 44 -6.54 10.34 -15.00
CA ALA A 44 -6.84 11.61 -15.66
C ALA A 44 -5.61 12.28 -16.31
N ALA A 45 -4.42 12.12 -15.72
CA ALA A 45 -3.19 12.78 -16.16
C ALA A 45 -1.97 11.85 -15.97
N PRO A 46 -1.83 10.77 -16.78
CA PRO A 46 -0.71 9.83 -16.66
C PRO A 46 0.66 10.47 -16.90
N GLY A 47 0.69 11.63 -17.56
CA GLY A 47 1.90 12.43 -17.77
C GLY A 47 2.34 13.30 -16.58
N LEU A 48 1.51 13.44 -15.53
CA LEU A 48 1.78 14.35 -14.41
C LEU A 48 3.08 14.03 -13.68
N VAL A 49 3.36 12.74 -13.50
CA VAL A 49 4.62 12.22 -12.93
C VAL A 49 5.06 10.98 -13.70
N ARG A 50 6.36 10.65 -13.66
CA ARG A 50 6.85 9.38 -14.25
C ARG A 50 6.22 8.19 -13.51
N TYR A 51 5.95 7.11 -14.25
CA TYR A 51 5.40 5.85 -13.72
C TYR A 51 6.11 5.42 -12.42
N ARG A 52 7.44 5.38 -12.43
CA ARG A 52 8.24 5.00 -11.25
C ARG A 52 7.94 5.83 -10.00
N HIS A 53 7.71 7.14 -10.12
CA HIS A 53 7.43 7.99 -8.97
C HIS A 53 6.04 7.70 -8.40
N HIS A 54 5.05 7.55 -9.28
CA HIS A 54 3.69 7.19 -8.88
C HIS A 54 3.67 5.85 -8.13
N GLU A 55 4.27 4.82 -8.74
CA GLU A 55 4.27 3.47 -8.16
C GLU A 55 5.06 3.40 -6.85
N ARG A 56 6.21 4.06 -6.74
CA ARG A 56 6.97 4.10 -5.48
C ARG A 56 6.17 4.75 -4.35
N LEU A 57 5.45 5.84 -4.65
CA LEU A 57 4.62 6.51 -3.66
C LEU A 57 3.44 5.61 -3.24
N CYS A 58 2.71 5.03 -4.21
CA CYS A 58 1.60 4.13 -3.93
C CYS A 58 2.04 2.88 -3.16
N MET A 59 3.14 2.27 -3.55
CA MET A 59 3.73 1.11 -2.87
C MET A 59 4.12 1.45 -1.43
N GLY A 60 4.77 2.59 -1.20
CA GLY A 60 5.15 3.03 0.15
C GLY A 60 3.95 3.25 1.06
N LEU A 61 2.88 3.89 0.56
CA LEU A 61 1.65 4.09 1.33
C LEU A 61 0.95 2.75 1.65
N LYS A 62 0.86 1.84 0.68
CA LYS A 62 0.32 0.48 0.87
C LYS A 62 1.13 -0.33 1.87
N ALA A 63 2.46 -0.30 1.75
CA ALA A 63 3.34 -1.01 2.67
C ALA A 63 3.19 -0.47 4.10
N LYS A 64 3.11 0.85 4.26
CA LYS A 64 2.89 1.47 5.57
C LYS A 64 1.57 1.05 6.21
N LEU A 65 0.48 0.90 5.45
CA LEU A 65 -0.78 0.35 5.97
C LEU A 65 -0.59 -1.05 6.58
N VAL A 66 0.08 -1.94 5.85
CA VAL A 66 0.34 -3.31 6.33
C VAL A 66 1.26 -3.31 7.55
N VAL A 67 2.35 -2.54 7.51
CA VAL A 67 3.28 -2.41 8.64
C VAL A 67 2.59 -1.84 9.88
N ASP A 68 1.70 -0.86 9.72
CA ASP A 68 0.97 -0.29 10.84
C ASP A 68 0.06 -1.32 11.52
N MET A 69 -0.60 -2.18 10.74
CA MET A 69 -1.38 -3.31 11.29
C MET A 69 -0.50 -4.29 12.08
N ILE A 70 0.71 -4.58 11.61
CA ILE A 70 1.67 -5.43 12.33
C ILE A 70 2.04 -4.78 13.67
N LEU A 71 2.40 -3.49 13.64
CA LEU A 71 2.81 -2.75 14.85
C LEU A 71 1.67 -2.59 15.87
N GLN A 72 0.42 -2.51 15.41
CA GLN A 72 -0.76 -2.51 16.26
C GLN A 72 -1.09 -3.91 16.85
N GLY A 73 -0.32 -4.94 16.53
CA GLY A 73 -0.57 -6.31 17.00
C GLY A 73 -1.84 -6.93 16.43
N ARG A 74 -2.27 -6.50 15.23
CA ARG A 74 -3.47 -7.07 14.58
C ARG A 74 -3.23 -8.56 14.27
N PRO A 75 -4.27 -9.41 14.35
CA PRO A 75 -4.13 -10.82 14.02
C PRO A 75 -3.54 -11.03 12.62
N TRP A 76 -2.61 -11.97 12.46
CA TRP A 76 -1.93 -12.21 11.19
C TRP A 76 -2.87 -12.52 10.03
N ALA A 77 -4.01 -13.16 10.27
CA ALA A 77 -5.05 -13.35 9.24
C ALA A 77 -5.55 -12.02 8.65
N GLN A 78 -5.71 -10.98 9.48
CA GLN A 78 -6.11 -9.65 9.01
C GLN A 78 -4.97 -8.95 8.26
N VAL A 79 -3.74 -9.07 8.76
CA VAL A 79 -2.54 -8.51 8.11
C VAL A 79 -2.33 -9.13 6.72
N LEU A 80 -2.41 -10.45 6.61
CA LEU A 80 -2.23 -11.17 5.34
C LEU A 80 -3.38 -10.88 4.35
N ASN A 81 -4.61 -10.70 4.83
CA ASN A 81 -5.72 -10.26 3.97
C ASN A 81 -5.46 -8.85 3.40
N ALA A 82 -5.00 -7.92 4.24
CA ALA A 82 -4.63 -6.58 3.80
C ALA A 82 -3.45 -6.60 2.81
N LEU A 83 -2.45 -7.45 3.06
CA LEU A 83 -1.32 -7.66 2.16
C LEU A 83 -1.80 -8.09 0.77
N HIS A 84 -2.62 -9.16 0.67
CA HIS A 84 -3.14 -9.64 -0.61
C HIS A 84 -4.00 -8.60 -1.33
N ARG A 85 -4.79 -7.80 -0.58
CA ARG A 85 -5.62 -6.74 -1.16
C ARG A 85 -4.77 -5.61 -1.78
N HIS A 86 -3.69 -5.21 -1.11
CA HIS A 86 -2.86 -4.09 -1.57
C HIS A 86 -1.82 -4.49 -2.61
N PHE A 87 -1.39 -5.76 -2.57
CA PHE A 87 -0.35 -6.35 -3.42
C PHE A 87 -0.85 -7.66 -4.06
N PRO A 88 -1.81 -7.57 -5.01
CA PRO A 88 -2.32 -8.76 -5.70
C PRO A 88 -1.23 -9.41 -6.56
N GLU A 89 -1.32 -10.73 -6.74
CA GLU A 89 -0.38 -11.52 -7.54
C GLU A 89 -0.55 -11.28 -9.05
N SER A 90 -1.77 -10.92 -9.47
CA SER A 90 -2.01 -10.42 -10.82
C SER A 90 -1.43 -9.01 -10.91
N GLY A 91 -0.31 -8.87 -11.63
CA GLY A 91 0.35 -7.58 -11.82
C GLY A 91 -0.57 -6.48 -12.40
N PRO A 92 -0.12 -5.22 -12.43
CA PRO A 92 -0.95 -4.09 -12.85
C PRO A 92 -1.60 -4.34 -14.22
N THR A 93 -2.94 -4.34 -14.27
CA THR A 93 -3.72 -4.61 -15.49
C THR A 93 -3.54 -3.53 -16.56
N VAL A 94 -3.05 -2.34 -16.19
CA VAL A 94 -2.88 -1.19 -17.08
C VAL A 94 -1.39 -0.87 -17.23
N ARG A 95 -0.85 -1.10 -18.43
CA ARG A 95 0.53 -0.79 -18.76
C ARG A 95 0.66 0.69 -19.11
N ASP A 96 1.40 1.43 -18.30
CA ASP A 96 1.70 2.82 -18.63
C ASP A 96 2.61 2.89 -19.87
N PRO A 97 2.28 3.70 -20.90
CA PRO A 97 3.08 3.78 -22.12
C PRO A 97 4.50 4.31 -21.89
N LYS A 98 4.76 4.99 -20.76
CA LYS A 98 6.09 5.51 -20.37
C LYS A 98 6.80 4.61 -19.34
N ALA A 99 6.25 3.44 -18.99
CA ALA A 99 6.91 2.50 -18.10
C ALA A 99 8.05 1.76 -18.82
N THR A 100 9.28 1.95 -18.35
CA THR A 100 10.43 1.18 -18.87
C THR A 100 10.38 -0.25 -18.34
N LYS A 101 10.93 -1.21 -19.10
CA LYS A 101 11.05 -2.62 -18.65
C LYS A 101 11.81 -2.72 -17.31
N GLN A 102 12.81 -1.86 -17.12
CA GLN A 102 13.59 -1.83 -15.88
C GLN A 102 12.76 -1.33 -14.69
N ASP A 103 11.95 -0.29 -14.87
CA ASP A 103 11.09 0.22 -13.80
C ASP A 103 10.05 -0.82 -13.38
N LEU A 104 9.44 -1.50 -14.36
CA LEU A 104 8.50 -2.60 -14.11
C LEU A 104 9.14 -3.72 -13.29
N ARG A 105 10.35 -4.17 -13.66
CA ARG A 105 11.09 -5.18 -12.90
C ARG A 105 11.36 -4.75 -11.46
N LYS A 106 11.93 -3.55 -11.27
CA LYS A 106 12.26 -3.05 -9.93
C LYS A 106 11.02 -2.90 -9.02
N ILE A 107 9.88 -2.54 -9.60
CA ILE A 107 8.62 -2.42 -8.86
C ILE A 107 8.09 -3.82 -8.48
N SER A 108 8.14 -4.80 -9.39
CA SER A 108 7.77 -6.19 -9.09
C SER A 108 8.65 -6.79 -8.01
N GLU A 109 9.98 -6.69 -8.17
CA GLU A 109 10.97 -7.20 -7.22
C GLU A 109 10.75 -6.62 -5.82
N ALA A 110 10.51 -5.31 -5.71
CA ALA A 110 10.24 -4.66 -4.43
C ALA A 110 8.92 -5.13 -3.80
N GLN A 111 7.87 -5.30 -4.61
CA GLN A 111 6.58 -5.85 -4.14
C GLN A 111 6.74 -7.28 -3.65
N GLU A 112 7.37 -8.16 -4.43
CA GLU A 112 7.59 -9.56 -4.09
C GLU A 112 8.43 -9.68 -2.80
N THR A 113 9.51 -8.92 -2.70
CA THR A 113 10.37 -8.90 -1.52
C THR A 113 9.58 -8.49 -0.27
N PHE A 114 8.78 -7.42 -0.35
CA PHE A 114 7.95 -6.98 0.76
C PHE A 114 6.91 -8.03 1.16
N CYS A 115 6.21 -8.62 0.19
CA CYS A 115 5.23 -9.68 0.46
C CYS A 115 5.87 -10.89 1.13
N GLN A 116 7.04 -11.33 0.67
CA GLN A 116 7.77 -12.44 1.27
C GLN A 116 8.20 -12.14 2.70
N GLN A 117 8.73 -10.94 2.96
CA GLN A 117 9.11 -10.53 4.31
C GLN A 117 7.92 -10.56 5.28
N VAL A 118 6.76 -10.05 4.86
CA VAL A 118 5.55 -10.07 5.71
C VAL A 118 5.07 -11.50 5.98
N LYS A 119 5.11 -12.39 4.97
CA LYS A 119 4.74 -13.81 5.13
C LYS A 119 5.68 -14.53 6.11
N GLN A 120 6.99 -14.33 5.97
CA GLN A 120 7.99 -14.91 6.87
C GLN A 120 7.81 -14.43 8.32
N LEU A 121 7.50 -13.15 8.53
CA LEU A 121 7.20 -12.62 9.87
C LEU A 121 5.95 -13.29 10.48
N ALA A 122 4.93 -13.54 9.66
CA ALA A 122 3.72 -14.23 10.12
C ALA A 122 4.03 -15.67 10.57
N GLU A 123 4.76 -16.42 9.74
CA GLU A 123 5.17 -17.81 10.01
C GLU A 123 6.02 -17.91 11.29
N ALA A 124 7.03 -17.03 11.42
CA ALA A 124 7.89 -17.00 12.60
C ALA A 124 7.11 -16.75 13.90
N SER A 125 6.05 -15.93 13.85
CA SER A 125 5.23 -15.68 15.03
C SER A 125 4.37 -16.89 15.44
N VAL A 126 3.89 -17.66 14.45
CA VAL A 126 3.07 -18.85 14.69
C VAL A 126 3.92 -19.97 15.27
N ASP A 127 5.14 -20.15 14.74
CA ASP A 127 6.14 -21.07 15.29
C ASP A 127 6.49 -20.73 16.74
N LEU A 128 6.73 -19.44 17.03
CA LEU A 128 6.99 -18.98 18.39
C LEU A 128 5.81 -19.27 19.33
N ALA A 129 4.58 -18.97 18.91
CA ALA A 129 3.38 -19.25 19.72
C ALA A 129 3.22 -20.75 20.02
N SER A 130 3.50 -21.59 19.03
CA SER A 130 3.40 -23.05 19.14
C SER A 130 4.45 -23.61 20.11
N LYS A 131 5.69 -23.13 20.02
CA LYS A 131 6.78 -23.48 20.95
C LYS A 131 6.47 -23.09 22.40
N LEU A 132 5.90 -21.90 22.61
CA LEU A 132 5.50 -21.45 23.95
C LEU A 132 4.38 -22.32 24.52
N GLN A 133 3.38 -22.68 23.72
CA GLN A 133 2.30 -23.58 24.16
C GLN A 133 2.83 -24.96 24.57
N SER A 134 3.72 -25.56 23.76
CA SER A 134 4.35 -26.84 24.10
C SER A 134 5.20 -26.76 25.37
N ALA A 135 5.94 -25.67 25.58
CA ALA A 135 6.71 -25.47 26.79
C ALA A 135 5.83 -25.31 28.04
N LEU A 136 4.68 -24.63 27.93
CA LEU A 136 3.72 -24.54 29.03
C LEU A 136 3.09 -25.90 29.36
N LEU A 137 2.76 -26.71 28.36
CA LEU A 137 2.20 -28.06 28.56
C LEU A 137 3.18 -29.03 29.23
N LEU A 138 4.49 -28.82 29.10
CA LEU A 138 5.53 -29.64 29.74
C LEU A 138 5.76 -29.28 31.23
N ILE A 139 5.21 -28.16 31.70
CA ILE A 139 5.39 -27.66 33.08
C ILE A 139 4.12 -27.94 33.93
N GLN A 140 3.07 -28.49 33.33
CA GLN A 140 1.83 -28.93 34.00
C GLN A 140 1.85 -30.43 34.25
#